data_AF-A0A521Y000-F1
#
_entry.id   AF-A0A521Y000-F1
#
_cell.length_a   1.000
_cell.length_b   1.000
_cell.length_c   1.000
_cell.angle_alpha   90.00
_cell.angle_beta   90.00
_cell.angle_gamma   90.00
#
_symmetry.space_group_name_H-M   'P 1'
#
loop_
_entity.id
_entity.type
_entity.pdbx_description
1 polymer ?
#
loop_
_entity_poly.entity_id
_entity_poly.type
_entity_poly.pdbx_seq_one_letter_code
_entity_poly.pdbx_strand_id
1 'polypeptide(L)'
;MNGMANADGRAGGHGRVPAGQFLDDLPSGLYVAAHVMFLAVGLWLWSRASSHALPYSAALALYAVSQVGFFAYFAHLVTMKVAVLLEQTLVFAMVLLIVLRATA
;
A
#
# COMPACT_ATOMS: atom_id res chain seq x y z
N MET A 1 7.48 -34.29 52.58
CA MET A 1 8.14 -34.81 51.38
C MET A 1 7.74 -33.94 50.20
N ASN A 2 8.71 -33.19 49.68
CA ASN A 2 8.94 -32.76 48.29
C ASN A 2 7.68 -32.62 47.41
N GLY A 3 7.30 -31.46 46.91
CA GLY A 3 8.15 -30.48 46.25
C GLY A 3 8.05 -30.69 44.74
N MET A 4 7.28 -29.84 44.07
CA MET A 4 7.52 -29.36 42.69
C MET A 4 6.49 -28.28 42.39
N ALA A 5 6.85 -27.07 42.82
CA ALA A 5 6.37 -25.84 42.25
C ALA A 5 6.68 -25.88 40.74
N ASN A 6 5.64 -25.77 39.91
CA ASN A 6 5.82 -25.57 38.48
C ASN A 6 6.25 -24.11 38.28
N ALA A 7 7.55 -23.89 38.48
CA ALA A 7 8.25 -22.63 38.31
C ALA A 7 8.47 -22.38 36.81
N ASP A 8 7.38 -22.17 36.07
CA ASP A 8 7.46 -21.72 34.69
C ASP A 8 7.19 -20.22 34.64
N GLY A 9 8.09 -19.49 35.32
CA GLY A 9 8.29 -18.04 35.17
C GLY A 9 8.89 -17.71 33.80
N ARG A 10 8.19 -18.05 32.72
CA ARG A 10 8.54 -17.58 31.37
C ARG A 10 8.00 -16.18 31.17
N ALA A 11 8.89 -15.26 31.49
CA ALA A 11 9.19 -14.04 30.75
C ALA A 11 8.01 -13.09 30.47
N GLY A 12 8.03 -11.96 31.17
CA GLY A 12 7.52 -10.69 30.66
C GLY A 12 8.24 -10.28 29.37
N GLY A 13 7.90 -10.94 28.27
CA GLY A 13 8.18 -10.43 26.94
C GLY A 13 7.34 -9.18 26.77
N HIS A 14 7.97 -8.02 26.74
CA HIS A 14 7.38 -6.83 26.15
C HIS A 14 6.86 -7.23 24.78
N GLY A 15 5.55 -7.46 24.69
CA GLY A 15 4.87 -7.83 23.47
C GLY A 15 5.15 -6.72 22.48
N ARG A 16 6.08 -6.97 21.56
CA ARG A 16 6.20 -6.17 20.36
C ARG A 16 4.84 -6.34 19.68
N VAL A 17 3.98 -5.34 19.80
CA VAL A 17 2.77 -5.24 18.99
C VAL A 17 3.23 -5.54 17.57
N PRO A 18 2.77 -6.62 16.94
CA PRO A 18 3.19 -6.99 15.61
C PRO A 18 3.05 -5.76 14.71
N ALA A 19 4.12 -5.39 14.01
CA ALA A 19 4.09 -4.28 13.07
C ALA A 19 3.02 -4.60 12.00
N GLY A 20 1.85 -3.99 12.15
CA GLY A 20 0.64 -4.33 11.38
C GLY A 20 -0.65 -4.34 12.19
N GLN A 21 -0.60 -4.64 13.50
CA GLN A 21 -1.83 -4.76 14.31
C GLN A 21 -2.63 -3.45 14.38
N PHE A 22 -1.95 -2.29 14.38
CA PHE A 22 -2.61 -0.99 14.29
C PHE A 22 -3.36 -0.79 12.97
N LEU A 23 -2.84 -1.34 11.86
CA LEU A 23 -3.50 -1.28 10.56
C LEU A 23 -4.69 -2.26 10.49
N ASP A 24 -4.61 -3.39 11.19
CA ASP A 24 -5.70 -4.37 11.27
C ASP A 24 -6.91 -3.84 12.06
N ASP A 25 -6.68 -2.94 13.03
CA ASP A 25 -7.72 -2.33 13.86
C ASP A 25 -8.50 -1.20 13.15
N LEU A 26 -8.02 -0.75 11.98
CA LEU A 26 -8.65 0.32 11.22
C LEU A 26 -9.89 -0.19 10.46
N PRO A 27 -11.02 0.56 10.48
CA PRO A 27 -12.20 0.17 9.71
C PRO A 27 -11.87 0.03 8.23
N SER A 28 -12.26 -1.09 7.61
CA SER A 28 -12.08 -1.34 6.18
C SER A 28 -12.63 -0.20 5.30
N GLY A 29 -13.72 0.44 5.73
CA GLY A 29 -14.28 1.61 5.06
C GLY A 29 -13.32 2.80 4.98
N LEU A 30 -12.46 3.01 5.98
CA LEU A 30 -11.46 4.09 5.94
C LEU A 30 -10.41 3.82 4.86
N TYR A 31 -9.98 2.56 4.71
CA TYR A 31 -9.05 2.20 3.65
C TYR A 31 -9.64 2.41 2.27
N VAL A 32 -10.88 1.98 2.04
CA VAL A 32 -11.57 2.20 0.76
C VAL A 32 -11.67 3.69 0.47
N ALA A 33 -12.08 4.51 1.46
CA ALA A 33 -12.17 5.95 1.31
C ALA A 33 -10.81 6.59 0.96
N ALA A 34 -9.73 6.15 1.62
CA ALA A 34 -8.38 6.62 1.31
C ALA A 34 -7.98 6.31 -0.14
N HIS A 35 -8.24 5.10 -0.63
CA HIS A 35 -7.96 4.73 -2.03
C HIS A 35 -8.82 5.53 -3.02
N VAL A 36 -10.06 5.87 -2.68
CA VAL A 36 -10.91 6.73 -3.53
C VAL A 36 -10.32 8.12 -3.62
N MET A 37 -9.89 8.68 -2.48
CA MET A 37 -9.23 9.98 -2.43
C MET A 37 -7.92 9.98 -3.21
N PHE A 38 -7.09 8.95 -3.06
CA PHE A 38 -5.84 8.79 -3.80
C PHE A 38 -6.07 8.66 -5.30
N LEU A 39 -7.08 7.89 -5.73
CA LEU A 39 -7.44 7.80 -7.14
C LEU A 39 -7.89 9.16 -7.69
N ALA A 40 -8.75 9.88 -6.97
CA ALA A 40 -9.22 11.19 -7.37
C ALA A 40 -8.07 12.20 -7.50
N VAL A 41 -7.16 12.24 -6.52
CA VAL A 41 -5.96 13.10 -6.55
C VAL A 41 -5.03 12.69 -7.70
N GLY A 42 -4.80 11.39 -7.91
CA GLY A 42 -3.98 10.89 -9.00
C GLY A 42 -4.50 11.27 -10.38
N LEU A 43 -5.81 11.11 -10.61
CA LEU A 43 -6.47 11.53 -11.85
C LEU A 43 -6.45 13.06 -12.03
N TRP A 44 -6.64 13.83 -10.95
CA TRP A 44 -6.55 15.29 -11.00
C TRP A 44 -5.13 15.78 -11.32
N LEU A 45 -4.11 15.21 -10.67
CA LEU A 45 -2.71 15.52 -10.96
C LEU A 45 -2.33 15.13 -12.39
N TRP A 46 -2.78 13.95 -12.86
CA TRP A 46 -2.52 13.51 -14.23
C TRP A 46 -3.19 14.42 -15.26
N SER A 47 -4.45 14.81 -15.06
CA SER A 47 -5.14 15.72 -15.98
C SER A 47 -4.43 17.08 -16.02
N ARG A 48 -4.03 17.62 -14.85
CA ARG A 48 -3.31 18.89 -14.76
C ARG A 48 -1.94 18.84 -15.43
N ALA A 49 -1.18 17.77 -15.20
CA ALA A 49 0.14 17.57 -15.80
C ALA A 49 0.04 17.41 -17.33
N SER A 50 -0.97 16.69 -17.81
CA SER A 50 -1.20 16.48 -19.24
C SER A 50 -1.58 17.79 -19.96
N SER A 51 -2.45 18.61 -19.36
CA SER A 51 -2.83 19.91 -19.93
C SER A 51 -1.67 20.90 -20.03
N HIS A 52 -0.64 20.75 -19.20
CA HIS A 52 0.57 21.58 -19.22
C HIS A 52 1.75 20.93 -19.95
N ALA A 53 1.50 19.82 -20.65
CA ALA A 53 2.53 19.03 -21.34
C ALA A 53 3.74 18.70 -20.44
N LEU A 54 3.52 18.56 -19.13
CA LEU A 54 4.60 18.30 -18.19
C LEU A 54 5.23 16.93 -18.52
N PRO A 55 6.57 16.85 -18.48
CA PRO A 55 7.23 15.56 -18.62
C PRO A 55 6.73 14.63 -17.52
N TYR A 56 6.69 13.32 -17.81
CA TYR A 56 6.29 12.25 -16.89
C TYR A 56 4.80 12.17 -16.53
N SER A 57 3.90 12.93 -17.17
CA SER A 57 2.45 12.82 -16.94
C SER A 57 1.92 11.39 -17.09
N ALA A 58 2.46 10.61 -18.03
CA ALA A 58 2.11 9.20 -18.22
C ALA A 58 2.48 8.31 -17.02
N ALA A 59 3.51 8.67 -16.25
CA ALA A 59 3.90 7.90 -15.05
C ALA A 59 2.83 8.02 -13.95
N LEU A 60 2.12 9.15 -13.86
CA LEU A 60 1.00 9.34 -12.93
C LEU A 60 -0.18 8.40 -13.22
N ALA A 61 -0.34 7.94 -14.47
CA ALA A 61 -1.37 6.96 -14.79
C ALA A 61 -1.10 5.60 -14.10
N LEU A 62 0.17 5.22 -13.90
CA LEU A 62 0.53 3.99 -13.19
C LEU A 62 0.11 4.03 -11.72
N TYR A 63 0.15 5.21 -11.09
CA TYR A 63 -0.38 5.42 -9.74
C TYR A 63 -1.90 5.24 -9.70
N ALA A 64 -2.64 5.79 -10.67
CA ALA A 64 -4.09 5.58 -10.73
C ALA A 64 -4.45 4.08 -10.89
N VAL A 65 -3.70 3.36 -11.73
CA VAL A 65 -3.87 1.91 -11.93
C VAL A 65 -3.58 1.13 -10.63
N SER A 66 -2.62 1.56 -9.81
CA SER A 66 -2.34 0.87 -8.54
C SER A 66 -3.52 0.97 -7.56
N GLN A 67 -4.22 2.11 -7.54
CA GLN A 67 -5.42 2.27 -6.70
C GLN A 67 -6.54 1.33 -7.14
N VAL A 68 -6.72 1.13 -8.46
CA VAL A 68 -7.67 0.16 -9.00
C VAL A 68 -7.32 -1.27 -8.55
N GLY A 69 -6.04 -1.60 -8.53
CA GLY A 69 -5.54 -2.88 -8.01
C GLY A 69 -5.96 -3.14 -6.55
N PHE A 70 -5.89 -2.12 -5.69
CA PHE A 70 -6.36 -2.25 -4.30
C PHE A 70 -7.88 -2.34 -4.18
N PHE A 71 -8.64 -1.66 -5.03
CA PHE A 71 -10.09 -1.86 -5.04
C PHE A 71 -10.47 -3.29 -5.39
N ALA A 72 -9.74 -3.94 -6.31
CA ALA A 72 -9.93 -5.35 -6.60
C ALA A 72 -9.70 -6.23 -5.35
N TYR A 73 -8.77 -5.86 -4.47
CA TYR A 73 -8.58 -6.54 -3.18
C TYR A 73 -9.77 -6.34 -2.23
N PHE A 74 -10.25 -5.11 -2.04
CA PHE A 74 -11.43 -4.86 -1.20
C PHE A 74 -12.72 -5.48 -1.76
N ALA A 75 -12.80 -5.66 -3.07
CA ALA A 75 -13.86 -6.40 -3.75
C ALA A 75 -13.68 -7.93 -3.70
N HIS A 76 -12.65 -8.43 -3.00
CA HIS A 76 -12.29 -9.86 -2.90
C HIS A 76 -11.99 -10.55 -4.25
N LEU A 77 -11.62 -9.79 -5.28
CA LEU A 77 -11.24 -10.31 -6.60
C LEU A 77 -9.79 -10.79 -6.64
N VAL A 78 -8.94 -10.23 -5.78
CA VAL A 78 -7.52 -10.60 -5.66
C VAL A 78 -7.12 -10.72 -4.17
N THR A 79 -6.04 -11.45 -3.90
CA THR A 79 -5.50 -11.56 -2.54
C THR A 79 -4.64 -10.34 -2.17
N MET A 80 -4.45 -10.08 -0.88
CA MET A 80 -3.59 -8.98 -0.40
C MET A 80 -2.17 -9.07 -0.96
N LYS A 81 -1.60 -10.28 -1.02
CA LYS A 81 -0.27 -10.52 -1.59
C LYS A 81 -0.19 -10.08 -3.05
N VAL A 82 -1.23 -10.38 -3.83
CA VAL A 82 -1.32 -9.99 -5.24
C VAL A 82 -1.46 -8.48 -5.39
N ALA A 83 -2.30 -7.84 -4.57
CA ALA A 83 -2.46 -6.38 -4.58
C ALA A 83 -1.15 -5.65 -4.26
N VAL A 84 -0.44 -6.10 -3.21
CA VAL A 84 0.87 -5.53 -2.83
C VAL A 84 1.91 -5.72 -3.93
N LEU A 85 2.01 -6.92 -4.53
CA LEU A 85 2.95 -7.17 -5.62
C LEU A 85 2.65 -6.31 -6.85
N LEU A 86 1.37 -6.14 -7.18
CA LEU A 86 0.93 -5.28 -8.27
C LEU A 86 1.28 -3.81 -8.00
N GLU A 87 1.03 -3.30 -6.79
CA GLU A 87 1.42 -1.94 -6.40
C GLU A 87 2.93 -1.75 -6.50
N GLN A 88 3.72 -2.63 -5.89
CA GLN A 88 5.18 -2.54 -5.91
C GLN A 88 5.74 -2.54 -7.34
N THR A 89 5.17 -3.37 -8.21
CA THR A 89 5.55 -3.43 -9.63
C THR A 89 5.21 -2.14 -10.36
N LEU A 90 4.02 -1.58 -10.15
CA LEU A 90 3.60 -0.33 -10.79
C LEU A 90 4.40 0.88 -10.28
N VAL A 91 4.68 0.94 -8.98
CA VAL A 91 5.53 1.99 -8.40
C VAL A 91 6.95 1.89 -8.92
N PHE A 92 7.52 0.68 -9.01
CA PHE A 92 8.83 0.47 -9.61
C PHE A 92 8.86 0.93 -11.08
N ALA A 93 7.87 0.52 -11.88
CA ALA A 93 7.76 0.95 -13.27
C ALA A 93 7.60 2.47 -13.39
N MET A 94 6.82 3.11 -12.51
CA MET A 94 6.65 4.55 -12.45
C MET A 94 7.97 5.27 -12.18
N VAL A 95 8.73 4.83 -11.16
CA VAL A 95 10.04 5.39 -10.84
C VAL A 95 11.01 5.19 -12.00
N LEU A 96 11.05 3.99 -12.59
CA LEU A 96 11.90 3.70 -13.73
C LEU A 96 11.61 4.62 -14.93
N LEU A 97 10.33 4.81 -15.27
CA LEU A 97 9.94 5.72 -16.37
C LEU A 97 10.32 7.17 -16.09
N ILE A 98 10.18 7.63 -14.84
CA ILE A 98 10.60 8.98 -14.44
C ILE A 98 12.12 9.12 -14.63
N VAL A 99 12.90 8.18 -14.10
CA VAL A 99 14.37 8.23 -14.19
C VAL A 99 14.83 8.17 -15.65
N LEU A 100 14.38 7.18 -16.42
CA LEU A 100 14.80 7.00 -17.81
C LEU A 100 14.53 8.25 -18.66
N ARG A 101 13.38 8.89 -18.48
CA ARG A 101 13.02 10.09 -19.23
C ARG A 101 13.67 11.37 -18.69
N ALA A 102 14.13 11.37 -17.44
CA ALA A 102 14.90 12.47 -16.87
C ALA A 102 16.38 12.43 -17.26
N THR A 103 16.89 11.25 -17.65
CA THR A 103 18.30 11.03 -18.02
C THR A 103 18.54 10.84 -19.51
N ALA A 104 17.49 10.83 -20.33
CA ALA A 104 17.57 10.74 -21.80
C ALA A 104 17.55 12.14 -22.42
#